data_AF-A0A5P1EI17-F1
#
_entry.id   AF-A0A5P1EI17-F1
#
_cell.length_a   1.000
_cell.length_b   1.000
_cell.length_c   1.000
_cell.angle_alpha   90.00
_cell.angle_beta   90.00
_cell.angle_gamma   90.00
#
_symmetry.space_group_name_H-M   'P 1'
#
loop_
_entity.id
_entity.type
_entity.pdbx_description
1 polymer ?
#
loop_
_entity_poly.entity_id
_entity_poly.type
_entity_poly.pdbx_seq_one_letter_code
_entity_poly.pdbx_strand_id
1 'polypeptide(L)'
;MGFHASKLGASSNALLKGLWGPRYFNTKKMMIVGKKGTEGVSKDPQPMFVQFVLKPLWQVYQVALEADGDKGLLNKVIKSFNLSVPPRELQHKDPKKVVLQSVMSRWLPLSESILSMVVKCIPDPVAAQSFRIARLLPKKEVVDKDPDLSSVISEAEHARKCVEDCDSSAEAPCIAFVSKMFAVPMKMLPQRSSNGEALNHNSNGEIGESDECFLAFARIFSGVLHLGQKVFALSALYDPLNGESMQKHAQGAEDSIVVSYDGSRSQACFLC
;
A
#
# COMPACT_ATOMS: atom_id res chain seq x y z
N MET A 1 6.47 3.55 17.89
CA MET A 1 6.01 3.29 19.28
C MET A 1 7.12 2.90 20.26
N GLY A 2 8.26 2.35 19.82
CA GLY A 2 9.37 1.98 20.73
C GLY A 2 9.91 3.16 21.57
N PHE A 3 9.79 4.38 21.06
CA PHE A 3 10.18 5.60 21.76
C PHE A 3 9.47 5.77 23.12
N HIS A 4 8.14 5.66 23.15
CA HIS A 4 7.36 5.84 24.38
C HIS A 4 7.52 4.67 25.36
N ALA A 5 7.76 3.46 24.87
CA ALA A 5 7.96 2.26 25.68
C ALA A 5 9.20 2.39 26.57
N SER A 6 10.32 2.79 25.97
CA SER A 6 11.60 2.97 26.68
C SER A 6 11.52 4.11 27.70
N LYS A 7 10.80 5.18 27.38
CA LYS A 7 10.67 6.36 28.24
C LYS A 7 9.73 6.17 29.43
N LEU A 8 8.61 5.47 29.22
CA LEU A 8 7.57 5.31 30.24
C LEU A 8 7.72 4.01 31.04
N GLY A 9 8.70 3.16 30.70
CA GLY A 9 8.91 1.87 31.35
C GLY A 9 7.74 0.89 31.17
N ALA A 10 6.94 1.08 30.10
CA ALA A 10 5.73 0.31 29.83
C ALA A 10 5.87 -0.47 28.51
N SER A 11 5.23 -1.63 28.43
CA SER A 11 5.26 -2.45 27.21
C SER A 11 4.56 -1.72 26.04
N SER A 12 5.06 -1.94 24.82
CA SER A 12 4.50 -1.33 23.59
C SER A 12 2.99 -1.63 23.43
N ASN A 13 2.55 -2.84 23.79
CA ASN A 13 1.12 -3.20 23.72
C ASN A 13 0.26 -2.48 24.78
N ALA A 14 0.79 -2.28 25.99
CA ALA A 14 0.09 -1.53 27.02
C ALA A 14 -0.07 -0.05 26.62
N LEU A 15 0.98 0.54 26.04
CA LEU A 15 0.95 1.91 25.53
C LEU A 15 0.01 2.06 24.33
N LEU A 16 -0.01 1.11 23.40
CA LEU A 16 -0.93 1.17 22.25
C LEU A 16 -2.40 1.18 22.70
N LYS A 17 -2.75 0.41 23.74
CA LYS A 17 -4.09 0.42 24.35
C LYS A 17 -4.33 1.63 25.25
N GLY A 18 -3.28 2.19 25.85
CA GLY A 18 -3.35 3.31 26.80
C GLY A 18 -3.30 4.69 26.16
N LEU A 19 -2.74 4.83 24.96
CA LEU A 19 -2.65 6.09 24.22
C LEU A 19 -3.96 6.47 23.52
N TRP A 20 -5.01 5.66 23.65
CA TRP A 20 -6.32 5.97 23.09
C TRP A 20 -7.42 5.88 24.15
N GLY A 21 -8.42 6.76 24.04
CA GLY A 21 -9.53 6.84 24.99
C GLY A 21 -9.19 7.51 26.33
N PRO A 22 -10.08 7.39 27.35
CA PRO A 22 -9.95 8.07 28.64
C PRO A 22 -8.98 7.31 29.58
N ARG A 23 -7.75 7.15 29.13
CA ARG A 23 -6.65 6.51 29.86
C ARG A 23 -5.63 7.57 30.27
N TYR A 24 -5.11 7.43 31.49
CA TYR A 24 -4.26 8.42 32.13
C TYR A 24 -3.00 7.75 32.68
N PHE A 25 -1.90 8.49 32.80
CA PHE A 25 -0.66 7.96 33.35
C PHE A 25 -0.43 8.50 34.77
N ASN A 26 -0.36 7.59 35.74
CA ASN A 26 -0.03 7.94 37.11
C ASN A 26 1.49 7.93 37.26
N THR A 27 2.11 9.11 37.35
CA THR A 27 3.58 9.27 37.46
C THR A 27 4.15 8.75 38.78
N LYS A 28 3.34 8.67 39.85
CA LYS A 28 3.77 8.14 41.15
C LYS A 28 3.87 6.61 41.13
N LYS A 29 2.92 5.95 40.46
CA LYS A 29 2.85 4.48 40.33
C LYS A 29 3.45 3.94 39.04
N MET A 30 3.84 4.81 38.11
CA MET A 30 4.32 4.47 36.76
C MET A 30 3.37 3.51 36.02
N MET A 31 2.07 3.77 36.10
CA MET A 31 1.02 2.89 35.59
C MET A 31 -0.04 3.62 34.79
N ILE A 32 -0.62 2.90 33.82
CA ILE A 32 -1.78 3.35 33.03
C ILE A 32 -3.04 3.05 33.83
N VAL A 33 -3.83 4.08 34.11
CA VAL A 33 -5.03 4.02 34.95
C VAL A 33 -6.23 4.68 34.26
N GLY A 34 -7.43 4.38 34.75
CA GLY A 34 -8.63 5.16 34.42
C GLY A 34 -8.70 6.46 35.24
N LYS A 35 -9.69 7.31 34.95
CA LYS A 35 -9.86 8.63 35.59
C LYS A 35 -9.80 8.58 37.14
N LYS A 36 -10.48 7.61 37.76
CA LYS A 36 -10.46 7.44 39.23
C LYS A 36 -9.06 7.17 39.81
N GLY A 37 -8.18 6.50 39.05
CA GLY A 37 -6.81 6.22 39.47
C GLY A 37 -5.86 7.42 39.41
N THR A 38 -6.35 8.59 39.00
CA THR A 38 -5.60 9.86 38.99
C THR A 38 -5.95 10.81 40.14
N GLU A 39 -6.92 10.43 40.98
CA GLU A 39 -7.27 11.19 42.18
C GLU A 39 -6.03 11.30 43.10
N GLY A 40 -5.64 12.53 43.43
CA GLY A 40 -4.44 12.83 44.25
C GLY A 40 -3.12 12.91 43.48
N VAL A 41 -3.12 12.82 42.14
CA VAL A 41 -1.94 13.06 41.28
C VAL A 41 -2.04 14.39 40.56
N SER A 42 -3.20 14.69 39.97
CA SER A 42 -3.47 15.93 39.25
C SER A 42 -4.89 16.40 39.59
N LYS A 43 -5.08 17.72 39.77
CA LYS A 43 -6.43 18.33 39.87
C LYS A 43 -7.17 18.29 38.52
N ASP A 44 -6.44 18.29 37.42
CA ASP A 44 -6.96 18.15 36.06
C ASP A 44 -6.14 17.11 35.29
N PRO A 45 -6.47 15.81 35.43
CA PRO A 45 -5.74 14.75 34.76
C PRO A 45 -6.07 14.78 33.26
N GLN A 46 -5.03 14.79 32.42
CA GLN A 46 -5.20 14.78 30.97
C GLN A 46 -4.98 13.37 30.41
N PRO A 47 -5.75 12.97 29.37
CA PRO A 47 -5.53 11.69 28.72
C PRO A 47 -4.09 11.53 28.23
N MET A 48 -3.59 10.30 28.21
CA MET A 48 -2.20 10.01 27.81
C MET A 48 -1.89 10.54 26.41
N PHE A 49 -2.83 10.46 25.47
CA PHE A 49 -2.65 11.01 24.12
C PHE A 49 -2.40 12.52 24.15
N VAL A 50 -3.21 13.24 24.93
CA VAL A 50 -3.08 14.69 25.07
C VAL A 50 -1.75 15.04 25.72
N GLN A 51 -1.40 14.34 26.81
CA GLN A 51 -0.19 14.62 27.58
C GLN A 51 1.10 14.28 26.84
N PHE A 52 1.17 13.14 26.16
CA PHE A 52 2.42 12.62 25.60
C PHE A 52 2.56 12.79 24.09
N VAL A 53 1.47 13.07 23.37
CA VAL A 53 1.49 13.24 21.90
C VAL A 53 1.10 14.67 21.53
N LEU A 54 -0.12 15.11 21.86
CA LEU A 54 -0.63 16.41 21.38
C LEU A 54 0.08 17.60 22.00
N LYS A 55 0.38 17.57 23.31
CA LYS A 55 1.12 18.66 23.98
C LYS A 55 2.51 18.88 23.37
N PRO A 56 3.37 17.86 23.24
CA PRO A 56 4.65 18.03 22.56
C PRO A 56 4.51 18.43 21.09
N LEU A 57 3.49 17.92 20.40
CA LEU A 57 3.20 18.29 19.01
C LEU A 57 2.90 19.78 18.91
N TRP A 58 2.02 20.28 19.77
CA TRP A 58 1.69 21.69 19.84
C TRP A 58 2.91 22.55 20.13
N GLN A 59 3.79 22.14 21.06
CA GLN A 59 5.03 22.85 21.37
C GLN A 59 5.97 22.97 20.16
N VAL A 60 6.10 21.91 19.34
CA VAL A 60 6.89 21.96 18.10
C VAL A 60 6.30 22.97 17.12
N TYR A 61 4.97 22.97 16.95
CA TYR A 61 4.29 23.89 16.06
C TYR A 61 4.37 25.35 16.54
N GLN A 62 4.22 25.61 17.84
CA GLN A 62 4.37 26.95 18.41
C GLN A 62 5.75 27.53 18.11
N VAL A 63 6.82 26.75 18.33
CA VAL A 63 8.19 27.22 18.08
C VAL A 63 8.48 27.40 16.58
N ALA A 64 7.88 26.58 15.71
CA ALA A 64 8.10 26.69 14.28
C ALA A 64 7.30 27.83 13.61
N LEU A 65 6.10 28.16 14.13
CA LEU A 65 5.18 29.11 13.51
C LEU A 65 5.28 30.53 14.08
N GLU A 66 5.64 30.68 15.36
CA GLU A 66 5.73 31.97 16.04
C GLU A 66 7.15 32.57 15.95
N ALA A 67 7.25 33.86 15.66
CA ALA A 67 8.53 34.55 15.44
C ALA A 67 9.40 34.66 16.71
N ASP A 68 8.77 34.65 17.89
CA ASP A 68 9.42 34.67 19.22
C ASP A 68 9.28 33.31 19.94
N GLY A 69 9.10 32.23 19.17
CA GLY A 69 8.93 30.89 19.71
C GLY A 69 10.08 30.47 20.62
N ASP A 70 9.77 30.03 21.84
CA ASP A 70 10.76 29.61 22.84
C ASP A 70 11.57 28.39 22.33
N LYS A 71 12.75 28.67 21.78
CA LYS A 71 13.71 27.65 21.31
C LYS A 71 14.13 26.71 22.45
N GLY A 72 14.00 27.13 23.71
CA GLY A 72 14.20 26.29 24.89
C GLY A 72 13.15 25.18 25.01
N LEU A 73 11.88 25.46 24.69
CA LEU A 73 10.81 24.46 24.63
C LEU A 73 11.07 23.42 23.53
N LEU A 74 11.51 23.85 22.34
CA LEU A 74 11.86 22.91 21.26
C LEU A 74 13.04 22.01 21.64
N ASN A 75 14.09 22.57 22.25
CA ASN A 75 15.22 21.77 22.74
C ASN A 75 14.81 20.77 23.82
N LYS A 76 13.85 21.12 24.69
CA LYS A 76 13.25 20.18 25.64
C LYS A 76 12.54 19.04 24.90
N VAL A 77 11.76 19.32 23.86
CA VAL A 77 11.10 18.28 23.04
C VAL A 77 12.15 17.40 22.35
N ILE A 78 13.15 17.97 21.68
CA ILE A 78 14.22 17.21 21.00
C ILE A 78 14.92 16.25 21.96
N LYS A 79 15.32 16.72 23.15
CA LYS A 79 15.93 15.86 24.18
C LYS A 79 14.95 14.84 24.74
N SER A 80 13.73 15.27 25.03
CA SER A 80 12.63 14.46 25.56
C SER A 80 12.26 13.32 24.62
N PHE A 81 12.44 13.50 23.31
CA PHE A 81 12.20 12.51 22.26
C PHE A 81 13.47 11.86 21.69
N ASN A 82 14.64 12.17 22.28
CA ASN A 82 15.95 11.71 21.83
C ASN A 82 16.16 11.88 20.30
N LEU A 83 15.71 13.01 19.75
CA LEU A 83 15.78 13.30 18.32
C LEU A 83 17.17 13.83 17.97
N SER A 84 17.79 13.28 16.93
CA SER A 84 19.05 13.80 16.38
C SER A 84 18.75 14.81 15.28
N VAL A 85 18.68 16.09 15.64
CA VAL A 85 18.43 17.20 14.69
C VAL A 85 19.69 18.06 14.57
N PRO A 86 20.26 18.22 13.36
CA PRO A 86 21.42 19.07 13.14
C PRO A 86 21.19 20.53 13.56
N PRO A 87 22.14 21.19 14.26
CA PRO A 87 22.01 22.59 14.67
C PRO A 87 21.78 23.56 13.51
N ARG A 88 22.34 23.25 12.33
CA ARG A 88 22.17 24.03 11.09
C ARG A 88 20.71 24.07 10.65
N GLU A 89 19.97 22.98 10.81
CA GLU A 89 18.55 22.90 10.49
C GLU A 89 17.72 23.72 11.49
N LEU A 90 18.09 23.70 12.78
CA LEU A 90 17.42 24.44 13.87
C LEU A 90 17.58 25.97 13.77
N GLN A 91 18.66 26.44 13.15
CA GLN A 91 18.97 27.87 12.97
C GLN A 91 18.57 28.39 11.58
N HIS A 92 17.83 27.59 10.80
CA HIS A 92 17.46 27.95 9.45
C HIS A 92 16.54 29.18 9.41
N LYS A 93 16.70 30.03 8.39
CA LYS A 93 15.93 31.28 8.22
C LYS A 93 14.44 31.05 8.00
N ASP A 94 14.08 29.88 7.48
CA ASP A 94 12.69 29.42 7.33
C ASP A 94 12.40 28.29 8.35
N PRO A 95 12.03 28.64 9.59
CA PRO A 95 11.73 27.66 10.63
C PRO A 95 10.42 26.92 10.34
N LYS A 96 9.45 27.58 9.70
CA LYS A 96 8.13 27.01 9.38
C LYS A 96 8.25 25.76 8.51
N LYS A 97 9.13 25.80 7.52
CA LYS A 97 9.36 24.67 6.62
C LYS A 97 10.46 23.75 7.16
N VAL A 98 11.67 24.28 7.37
CA VAL A 98 12.85 23.45 7.58
C VAL A 98 12.92 22.86 8.98
N VAL A 99 12.72 23.68 10.02
CA VAL A 99 12.78 23.19 11.42
C VAL A 99 11.64 22.22 11.68
N LEU A 100 10.41 22.58 11.29
CA LEU A 100 9.24 21.73 11.45
C LEU A 100 9.40 20.39 10.72
N GLN A 101 9.77 20.40 9.44
CA GLN A 101 9.98 19.18 8.66
C GLN A 101 11.09 18.32 9.28
N SER A 102 12.20 18.92 9.72
CA SER A 102 13.35 18.22 10.27
C SER A 102 13.05 17.52 11.59
N VAL A 103 12.26 18.16 12.46
CA VAL A 103 11.84 17.61 13.75
C VAL A 103 10.75 16.55 13.53
N MET A 104 9.71 16.86 12.74
CA MET A 104 8.56 15.98 12.54
C MET A 104 8.90 14.71 11.78
N SER A 105 9.73 14.77 10.73
CA SER A 105 10.13 13.59 9.96
C SER A 105 10.95 12.59 10.79
N ARG A 106 11.71 13.06 11.78
CA ARG A 106 12.50 12.23 12.69
C ARG A 106 11.69 11.73 13.89
N TRP A 107 10.72 12.54 14.34
CA TRP A 107 9.87 12.15 15.46
C TRP A 107 8.78 11.14 15.05
N LEU A 108 8.13 11.39 13.92
CA LEU A 108 7.00 10.61 13.40
C LEU A 108 7.21 10.33 11.91
N PRO A 109 8.16 9.46 11.53
CA PRO A 109 8.35 9.08 10.14
C PRO A 109 7.08 8.42 9.60
N LEU A 110 6.38 9.16 8.74
CA LEU A 110 5.07 8.77 8.23
C LEU A 110 5.14 7.51 7.37
N SER A 111 6.16 7.41 6.51
CA SER A 111 6.37 6.27 5.61
C SER A 111 6.52 4.97 6.39
N GLU A 112 7.47 4.90 7.32
CA GLU A 112 7.73 3.71 8.13
C GLU A 112 6.50 3.33 8.98
N SER A 113 5.85 4.33 9.57
CA SER A 113 4.67 4.11 10.42
C SER A 113 3.50 3.54 9.63
N ILE A 114 3.18 4.13 8.48
CA ILE A 114 2.07 3.67 7.62
C ILE A 114 2.41 2.31 7.01
N LEU A 115 3.62 2.11 6.46
CA LEU A 115 4.00 0.84 5.85
C LEU A 115 4.01 -0.29 6.87
N SER A 116 4.50 -0.05 8.09
CA SER A 116 4.42 -1.03 9.18
C SER A 116 2.97 -1.34 9.55
N MET A 117 2.08 -0.34 9.54
CA MET A 117 0.65 -0.56 9.80
C MET A 117 0.00 -1.36 8.67
N VAL A 118 0.31 -1.07 7.41
CA VAL A 118 -0.16 -1.82 6.24
C VAL A 118 0.21 -3.29 6.37
N VAL A 119 1.47 -3.60 6.66
CA VAL A 119 1.93 -4.99 6.83
C VAL A 119 1.24 -5.71 8.00
N LYS A 120 0.89 -4.99 9.07
CA LYS A 120 0.26 -5.59 10.27
C LYS A 120 -1.26 -5.73 10.18
N CYS A 121 -1.91 -4.82 9.47
CA CYS A 121 -3.37 -4.70 9.47
C CYS A 121 -4.00 -5.22 8.18
N ILE A 122 -3.26 -5.24 7.07
CA ILE A 122 -3.75 -5.77 5.80
C ILE A 122 -3.25 -7.22 5.66
N PRO A 123 -4.15 -8.20 5.47
CA PRO A 123 -3.75 -9.58 5.23
C PRO A 123 -2.93 -9.68 3.94
N ASP A 124 -2.02 -10.64 3.90
CA ASP A 124 -1.31 -10.98 2.67
C ASP A 124 -2.31 -11.43 1.57
N PRO A 125 -1.93 -11.40 0.29
CA PRO A 125 -2.84 -11.70 -0.80
C PRO A 125 -3.53 -13.07 -0.68
N VAL A 126 -2.85 -14.12 -0.21
CA VAL A 126 -3.39 -15.47 -0.09
C VAL A 126 -4.50 -15.49 0.96
N ALA A 127 -4.20 -15.00 2.17
CA ALA A 127 -5.20 -14.89 3.23
C ALA A 127 -6.35 -13.93 2.87
N ALA A 128 -6.05 -12.88 2.11
CA ALA A 128 -7.02 -11.88 1.68
C ALA A 128 -8.05 -12.44 0.69
N GLN A 129 -7.63 -13.41 -0.11
CA GLN A 129 -8.34 -13.77 -1.32
C GLN A 129 -9.51 -14.70 -1.03
N SER A 130 -9.40 -15.62 -0.07
CA SER A 130 -10.49 -16.53 0.33
C SER A 130 -11.77 -15.82 0.76
N PHE A 131 -11.69 -14.64 1.39
CA PHE A 131 -12.90 -13.86 1.72
C PHE A 131 -13.38 -12.93 0.60
N ARG A 132 -12.54 -12.64 -0.40
CA ARG A 132 -12.88 -11.81 -1.56
C ARG A 132 -13.47 -12.62 -2.72
N ILE A 133 -13.13 -13.90 -2.78
CA ILE A 133 -13.39 -14.77 -3.93
C ILE A 133 -14.88 -14.90 -4.25
N ALA A 134 -15.74 -14.91 -3.23
CA ALA A 134 -17.20 -14.94 -3.41
C ALA A 134 -17.76 -13.67 -4.07
N ARG A 135 -17.10 -12.52 -3.88
CA ARG A 135 -17.49 -11.24 -4.52
C ARG A 135 -16.81 -11.03 -5.87
N LEU A 136 -15.59 -11.54 -6.05
CA LEU A 136 -14.82 -11.40 -7.28
C LEU A 136 -15.33 -12.35 -8.38
N LEU A 137 -15.57 -13.61 -8.04
CA LEU A 137 -16.02 -14.65 -8.97
C LEU A 137 -17.14 -15.46 -8.31
N PRO A 138 -18.40 -14.99 -8.25
CA PRO A 138 -19.47 -15.74 -7.61
C PRO A 138 -19.59 -17.18 -8.14
N LYS A 139 -19.87 -18.15 -7.26
CA LYS A 139 -20.17 -19.52 -7.71
C LYS A 139 -21.45 -19.47 -8.55
N LYS A 140 -21.40 -19.98 -9.78
CA LYS A 140 -22.60 -20.21 -10.59
C LYS A 140 -23.17 -21.59 -10.21
N GLU A 141 -24.41 -21.63 -9.76
CA GLU A 141 -25.14 -22.88 -9.59
C GLU A 141 -25.67 -23.31 -10.95
N VAL A 142 -25.20 -24.45 -11.46
CA VAL A 142 -25.69 -25.02 -12.72
C VAL A 142 -26.78 -26.05 -12.39
N VAL A 143 -28.00 -25.79 -12.86
CA VAL A 143 -29.20 -26.58 -12.50
C VAL A 143 -29.28 -27.88 -13.30
N ASP A 144 -28.77 -27.89 -14.54
CA ASP A 144 -28.74 -29.07 -15.40
C ASP A 144 -27.31 -29.49 -15.72
N LYS A 145 -26.93 -30.70 -15.30
CA LYS A 145 -25.65 -31.32 -15.63
C LYS A 145 -25.70 -31.84 -17.07
N ASP A 146 -25.74 -30.93 -18.03
CA ASP A 146 -25.47 -31.27 -19.42
C ASP A 146 -24.06 -31.92 -19.47
N PRO A 147 -23.93 -33.19 -19.91
CA PRO A 147 -22.64 -33.87 -19.99
C PRO A 147 -21.62 -33.10 -20.85
N ASP A 148 -22.06 -32.33 -21.84
CA ASP A 148 -21.16 -31.54 -22.70
C ASP A 148 -20.57 -30.32 -21.98
N LEU A 149 -21.21 -29.85 -20.90
CA LEU A 149 -20.77 -28.69 -20.12
C LEU A 149 -19.94 -29.06 -18.88
N SER A 150 -19.85 -30.36 -18.57
CA SER A 150 -19.11 -30.90 -17.42
C SER A 150 -17.64 -30.47 -17.40
N SER A 151 -16.97 -30.51 -18.56
CA SER A 151 -15.56 -30.15 -18.70
C SER A 151 -15.34 -28.67 -18.43
N VAL A 152 -16.17 -27.80 -19.03
CA VAL A 152 -16.12 -26.35 -18.88
C VAL A 152 -16.37 -25.93 -17.43
N ILE A 153 -17.33 -26.56 -16.76
CA ILE A 153 -17.60 -26.30 -15.33
C ILE A 153 -16.37 -26.66 -14.49
N SER A 154 -15.76 -27.82 -14.73
CA SER A 154 -14.57 -28.24 -13.98
C SER A 154 -13.37 -27.31 -14.20
N GLU A 155 -13.18 -26.77 -15.41
CA GLU A 155 -12.13 -25.80 -15.72
C GLU A 155 -12.40 -24.45 -15.04
N ALA A 156 -13.64 -23.97 -15.07
CA ALA A 156 -14.02 -22.73 -14.40
C ALA A 156 -13.89 -22.83 -12.87
N GLU A 157 -14.22 -23.98 -12.28
CA GLU A 157 -14.02 -24.25 -10.85
C GLU A 157 -12.53 -24.34 -10.49
N HIS A 158 -11.72 -24.96 -11.35
CA HIS A 158 -10.27 -25.02 -11.17
C HIS A 158 -9.65 -23.61 -11.22
N ALA A 159 -9.97 -22.82 -12.25
CA ALA A 159 -9.52 -21.43 -12.38
C ALA A 159 -9.94 -20.58 -11.17
N ARG A 160 -11.19 -20.74 -10.72
CA ARG A 160 -11.69 -20.08 -9.50
C ARG A 160 -10.87 -20.45 -8.27
N LYS A 161 -10.52 -21.73 -8.11
CA LYS A 161 -9.72 -22.21 -6.98
C LYS A 161 -8.29 -21.66 -7.03
N CYS A 162 -7.64 -21.68 -8.19
CA CYS A 162 -6.31 -21.07 -8.36
C CYS A 162 -6.32 -19.57 -8.03
N VAL A 163 -7.40 -18.86 -8.41
CA VAL A 163 -7.63 -17.46 -8.00
C VAL A 163 -7.88 -17.32 -6.51
N GLU A 164 -8.50 -18.29 -5.84
CA GLU A 164 -8.73 -18.30 -4.39
C GLU A 164 -7.43 -18.46 -3.61
N ASP A 165 -6.60 -19.39 -4.06
CA ASP A 165 -5.36 -19.79 -3.41
C ASP A 165 -4.18 -18.86 -3.77
N CYS A 166 -4.39 -17.91 -4.68
CA CYS A 166 -3.33 -17.11 -5.31
C CYS A 166 -2.20 -18.00 -5.85
N ASP A 167 -2.57 -19.10 -6.50
CA ASP A 167 -1.64 -20.12 -6.97
C ASP A 167 -0.70 -19.52 -8.03
N SER A 168 0.60 -19.74 -7.87
CA SER A 168 1.67 -19.27 -8.76
C SER A 168 2.51 -20.42 -9.34
N SER A 169 2.04 -21.65 -9.20
CA SER A 169 2.64 -22.83 -9.83
C SER A 169 2.63 -22.74 -11.35
N ALA A 170 3.49 -23.52 -12.01
CA ALA A 170 3.60 -23.53 -13.47
C ALA A 170 2.34 -24.13 -14.13
N GLU A 171 1.61 -24.96 -13.41
CA GLU A 171 0.38 -25.61 -13.83
C GLU A 171 -0.86 -24.70 -13.66
N ALA A 172 -0.76 -23.64 -12.85
CA ALA A 172 -1.86 -22.73 -12.60
C ALA A 172 -2.16 -21.82 -13.80
N PRO A 173 -3.44 -21.59 -14.15
CA PRO A 173 -3.79 -20.64 -15.19
C PRO A 173 -3.42 -19.21 -14.80
N CYS A 174 -2.77 -18.48 -15.72
CA CYS A 174 -2.46 -17.07 -15.51
C CYS A 174 -3.71 -16.21 -15.66
N ILE A 175 -4.23 -15.71 -14.54
CA ILE A 175 -5.48 -14.93 -14.48
C ILE A 175 -5.17 -13.55 -13.93
N ALA A 176 -5.45 -12.52 -14.73
CA ALA A 176 -5.25 -11.13 -14.35
C ALA A 176 -6.51 -10.29 -14.62
N PHE A 177 -6.73 -9.27 -13.79
CA PHE A 177 -7.80 -8.30 -13.98
C PHE A 177 -7.20 -6.92 -14.29
N VAL A 178 -7.48 -6.41 -15.48
CA VAL A 178 -7.10 -5.06 -15.89
C VAL A 178 -8.09 -4.07 -15.27
N SER A 179 -7.57 -3.23 -14.38
CA SER A 179 -8.38 -2.24 -13.64
C SER A 179 -8.44 -0.87 -14.32
N LYS A 180 -7.40 -0.52 -15.06
CA LYS A 180 -7.29 0.76 -15.75
C LYS A 180 -6.36 0.63 -16.94
N MET A 181 -6.75 1.25 -18.05
CA MET A 181 -5.91 1.40 -19.24
C MET A 181 -5.78 2.89 -19.57
N PHE A 182 -4.63 3.30 -20.11
CA PHE A 182 -4.43 4.66 -20.57
C PHE A 182 -3.45 4.68 -21.75
N ALA A 183 -3.74 5.54 -22.72
CA ALA A 183 -2.85 5.80 -23.84
C ALA A 183 -1.65 6.62 -23.37
N VAL A 184 -0.46 6.21 -23.78
CA VAL A 184 0.80 6.88 -23.48
C VAL A 184 1.56 7.06 -24.79
N PRO A 185 1.96 8.29 -25.15
CA PRO A 185 2.84 8.50 -26.29
C PRO A 185 4.14 7.71 -26.09
N MET A 186 4.59 6.98 -27.12
CA MET A 186 5.77 6.11 -27.05
C MET A 186 7.03 6.82 -26.52
N LYS A 187 7.15 8.13 -26.81
CA LYS A 187 8.24 9.00 -26.30
C LYS A 187 8.31 9.15 -24.77
N MET A 188 7.22 8.88 -24.04
CA MET A 188 7.16 8.96 -22.58
C MET A 188 7.55 7.63 -21.90
N LEU A 189 7.71 6.56 -22.66
CA LEU A 189 8.12 5.28 -22.12
C LEU A 189 9.63 5.23 -21.85
N PRO A 190 10.07 4.44 -20.84
CA PRO A 190 11.47 4.17 -20.64
C PRO A 190 12.08 3.50 -21.89
N GLN A 191 13.04 4.15 -22.54
CA GLN A 191 13.71 3.62 -23.75
C GLN A 191 14.83 2.60 -23.46
N ARG A 192 15.06 2.27 -22.19
CA ARG A 192 16.16 1.40 -21.74
C ARG A 192 15.61 0.32 -20.84
N SER A 193 16.03 -0.91 -21.09
CA SER A 193 15.80 -2.03 -20.16
C SER A 193 16.60 -1.81 -18.86
N SER A 194 16.27 -2.57 -17.81
CA SER A 194 17.02 -2.59 -16.53
C SER A 194 18.52 -2.87 -16.70
N ASN A 195 18.93 -3.44 -17.84
CA ASN A 195 20.30 -3.82 -18.15
C ASN A 195 21.05 -2.78 -18.99
N GLY A 196 20.45 -1.62 -19.28
CA GLY A 196 21.06 -0.55 -20.06
C GLY A 196 21.08 -0.81 -21.57
N GLU A 197 20.55 -1.94 -22.03
CA GLU A 197 20.33 -2.21 -23.45
C GLU A 197 19.14 -1.37 -23.96
N ALA A 198 19.35 -0.68 -25.08
CA ALA A 198 18.27 -0.01 -25.79
C ALA A 198 17.22 -1.06 -26.19
N LEU A 199 15.96 -0.81 -25.86
CA LEU A 199 14.87 -1.59 -26.43
C LEU A 199 14.87 -1.26 -27.93
N ASN A 200 15.43 -2.16 -28.75
CA ASN A 200 15.37 -2.05 -30.20
C ASN A 200 13.91 -2.22 -30.63
N HIS A 201 13.14 -1.13 -30.57
CA HIS A 201 11.95 -1.01 -31.40
C HIS A 201 12.45 -0.99 -32.83
N ASN A 202 12.24 -2.11 -33.53
CA ASN A 202 12.69 -2.33 -34.88
C ASN A 202 11.83 -1.48 -35.84
N SER A 203 12.02 -0.17 -35.84
CA SER A 203 11.48 0.75 -36.84
C SER A 203 12.59 1.70 -37.27
N ASN A 204 13.22 1.37 -38.41
CA ASN A 204 13.99 2.31 -39.24
C ASN A 204 13.05 3.35 -39.89
N GLY A 205 12.13 3.91 -39.12
CA GLY A 205 11.19 4.95 -39.54
C GLY A 205 11.04 5.90 -38.37
N GLU A 206 11.15 7.20 -38.66
CA GLU A 206 10.91 8.29 -37.71
C GLU A 206 9.70 7.96 -36.82
N ILE A 207 9.89 7.92 -35.49
CA ILE A 207 8.79 7.78 -34.54
C ILE A 207 7.90 9.01 -34.73
N GLY A 208 6.83 8.85 -35.51
CA GLY A 208 5.85 9.90 -35.76
C GLY A 208 5.26 10.37 -34.43
N GLU A 209 4.92 11.65 -34.35
CA GLU A 209 4.31 12.26 -33.14
C GLU A 209 3.00 11.58 -32.68
N SER A 210 2.45 10.65 -33.47
CA SER A 210 1.17 9.96 -33.24
C SER A 210 1.29 8.52 -32.73
N ASP A 211 2.48 8.00 -32.42
CA ASP A 211 2.60 6.61 -31.95
C ASP A 211 2.29 6.53 -30.44
N GLU A 212 1.10 6.03 -30.10
CA GLU A 212 0.60 5.82 -28.75
C GLU A 212 0.55 4.32 -28.43
N CYS A 213 0.99 3.91 -27.24
CA CYS A 213 0.76 2.56 -26.70
C CYS A 213 -0.29 2.60 -25.59
N PHE A 214 -0.90 1.46 -25.28
CA PHE A 214 -1.80 1.37 -24.13
C PHE A 214 -1.10 0.74 -22.94
N LEU A 215 -1.02 1.48 -21.82
CA LEU A 215 -0.57 0.91 -20.56
C LEU A 215 -1.76 0.46 -19.72
N ALA A 216 -1.72 -0.80 -19.30
CA ALA A 216 -2.70 -1.41 -18.43
C ALA A 216 -2.14 -1.61 -17.01
N PHE A 217 -2.93 -1.25 -16.01
CA PHE A 217 -2.74 -1.65 -14.62
C PHE A 217 -3.57 -2.89 -14.34
N ALA A 218 -2.92 -4.05 -14.23
CA ALA A 218 -3.60 -5.29 -13.91
C ALA A 218 -3.13 -5.86 -12.56
N ARG A 219 -4.05 -6.53 -11.89
CA ARG A 219 -3.73 -7.40 -10.77
C ARG A 219 -3.70 -8.83 -11.27
N ILE A 220 -2.56 -9.50 -11.11
CA ILE A 220 -2.44 -10.95 -11.27
C ILE A 220 -3.06 -11.60 -10.04
N PHE A 221 -4.04 -12.47 -10.26
CA PHE A 221 -4.72 -13.22 -9.22
C PHE A 221 -4.22 -14.66 -9.11
N SER A 222 -3.73 -15.24 -10.20
CA SER A 222 -3.09 -16.55 -10.26
C SER A 222 -2.12 -16.62 -11.44
N GLY A 223 -1.13 -17.51 -11.35
CA GLY A 223 -0.07 -17.75 -12.32
C GLY A 223 1.03 -16.69 -12.32
N VAL A 224 1.93 -16.81 -13.29
CA VAL A 224 3.03 -15.87 -13.54
C VAL A 224 2.96 -15.45 -15.00
N LEU A 225 2.94 -14.14 -15.24
CA LEU A 225 2.93 -13.60 -16.60
C LEU A 225 4.35 -13.40 -17.12
N HIS A 226 4.59 -13.84 -18.35
CA HIS A 226 5.87 -13.74 -19.03
C HIS A 226 5.79 -12.87 -20.30
N LEU A 227 6.90 -12.26 -20.68
CA LEU A 227 7.01 -11.54 -21.95
C LEU A 227 6.77 -12.48 -23.14
N GLY A 228 5.94 -12.06 -24.09
CA GLY A 228 5.58 -12.85 -25.27
C GLY A 228 4.59 -13.99 -25.00
N GLN A 229 4.08 -14.10 -23.77
CA GLN A 229 3.01 -15.04 -23.44
C GLN A 229 1.71 -14.60 -24.13
N LYS A 230 1.12 -15.50 -24.92
CA LYS A 230 -0.22 -15.28 -25.48
C LYS A 230 -1.26 -15.32 -24.37
N VAL A 231 -2.12 -14.32 -24.33
CA VAL A 231 -3.20 -14.22 -23.33
C VAL A 231 -4.53 -13.98 -24.01
N PHE A 232 -5.62 -14.40 -23.35
CA PHE A 232 -6.97 -14.11 -23.80
C PHE A 232 -7.54 -12.93 -23.01
N ALA A 233 -7.98 -11.90 -23.72
CA ALA A 233 -8.73 -10.79 -23.15
C ALA A 233 -10.23 -11.14 -23.14
N LEU A 234 -10.80 -11.25 -21.95
CA LEU A 234 -12.21 -11.56 -21.75
C LEU A 234 -13.01 -10.28 -21.51
N SER A 235 -14.10 -10.10 -22.26
CA SER A 235 -15.03 -8.98 -22.03
C SER A 235 -15.96 -9.23 -20.84
N ALA A 236 -16.60 -8.17 -20.33
CA ALA A 236 -17.59 -8.28 -19.24
C ALA A 236 -18.81 -9.15 -19.57
N LEU A 237 -19.06 -9.43 -20.85
CA LEU A 237 -20.17 -10.25 -21.33
C LEU A 237 -19.77 -11.71 -21.59
N TYR A 238 -18.51 -12.07 -21.33
CA TYR A 238 -18.05 -13.44 -21.51
C TYR A 238 -18.77 -14.37 -20.53
N ASP A 239 -19.41 -15.43 -21.06
CA ASP A 239 -19.99 -16.50 -20.26
C ASP A 239 -19.51 -17.85 -20.81
N PRO A 240 -18.63 -18.57 -20.09
CA PRO A 240 -18.11 -19.84 -20.56
C PRO A 240 -19.20 -20.91 -20.76
N LEU A 241 -20.35 -20.76 -20.11
CA LEU A 241 -21.49 -21.68 -20.25
C LEU A 241 -22.33 -21.40 -21.51
N ASN A 242 -22.12 -20.25 -22.16
CA ASN A 242 -22.78 -19.88 -23.40
C ASN A 242 -21.79 -20.01 -24.56
N GLY A 243 -21.92 -21.09 -25.35
CA GLY A 243 -21.02 -21.42 -26.46
C GLY A 243 -20.87 -20.33 -27.53
N GLU A 244 -21.88 -19.45 -27.69
CA GLU A 244 -21.79 -18.33 -28.63
C GLU A 244 -20.89 -17.18 -28.14
N SER A 245 -20.57 -17.14 -26.84
CA SER A 245 -19.80 -16.04 -26.23
C SER A 245 -18.30 -16.12 -26.54
N MET A 246 -17.77 -17.33 -26.78
CA MET A 246 -16.34 -17.55 -27.04
C MET A 246 -15.85 -16.84 -28.32
N GLN A 247 -16.67 -16.77 -29.36
CA GLN A 247 -16.29 -16.13 -30.63
C GLN A 247 -16.41 -14.61 -30.62
N LYS A 248 -17.26 -14.04 -29.74
CA LYS A 248 -17.55 -12.60 -29.69
C LYS A 248 -16.84 -11.85 -28.56
N HIS A 249 -16.50 -12.54 -27.47
CA HIS A 249 -16.11 -11.91 -26.21
C HIS A 249 -14.75 -12.39 -25.65
N ALA A 250 -14.05 -13.28 -26.35
CA ALA A 250 -12.67 -13.65 -26.08
C ALA A 250 -11.80 -13.28 -27.28
N GLN A 251 -10.85 -12.37 -27.08
CA GLN A 251 -9.87 -11.98 -28.12
C GLN A 251 -8.48 -12.41 -27.67
N GLY A 252 -7.74 -13.10 -28.54
CA GLY A 252 -6.33 -13.40 -28.30
C GLY A 252 -5.51 -12.13 -28.47
N ALA A 253 -4.72 -11.78 -27.47
CA ALA A 253 -3.71 -10.73 -27.57
C ALA A 253 -2.33 -11.40 -27.75
N GLU A 254 -1.71 -11.16 -28.91
CA GLU A 254 -0.35 -11.62 -29.22
C GLU A 254 0.71 -10.50 -29.07
N ASP A 255 0.26 -9.26 -28.83
CA ASP A 255 1.16 -8.12 -28.77
C ASP A 255 2.11 -8.22 -27.56
N SER A 256 3.36 -7.85 -27.80
CA SER A 256 4.48 -7.98 -26.88
C SER A 256 4.23 -7.27 -25.56
N ILE A 257 3.76 -8.04 -24.56
CA ILE A 257 3.51 -7.54 -23.20
C ILE A 257 4.85 -7.18 -22.53
N VAL A 258 5.30 -5.94 -22.66
CA VAL A 258 6.47 -5.45 -21.92
C VAL A 258 6.04 -5.20 -20.47
N VAL A 259 6.41 -6.12 -19.58
CA VAL A 259 6.20 -5.98 -18.14
C VAL A 259 7.29 -5.06 -17.57
N SER A 260 6.93 -3.84 -17.20
CA SER A 260 7.83 -2.97 -16.44
C SER A 260 7.62 -3.20 -14.94
N TYR A 261 8.64 -3.74 -14.27
CA TYR A 261 8.68 -3.91 -12.82
C TYR A 261 9.28 -2.65 -12.17
N ASP A 262 8.50 -1.94 -11.35
CA ASP A 262 9.06 -1.00 -10.36
C ASP A 262 9.31 -1.80 -9.08
N GLY A 263 10.59 -2.07 -8.78
CA GLY A 263 11.04 -2.83 -7.60
C GLY A 263 10.61 -2.25 -6.24
N SER A 264 9.91 -1.11 -6.22
CA SER A 264 9.37 -0.48 -5.02
C SER A 264 7.88 -0.77 -4.78
N ARG A 265 7.16 -1.37 -5.75
CA ARG A 265 5.72 -1.65 -5.68
C ARG A 265 5.42 -3.01 -6.29
N SER A 266 4.64 -3.84 -5.59
CA SER A 266 4.06 -5.08 -6.13
C SER A 266 2.97 -4.78 -7.18
N GLN A 267 3.30 -4.03 -8.22
CA GLN A 267 2.41 -3.62 -9.31
C GLN A 267 3.14 -3.85 -10.63
N ALA A 268 2.56 -4.68 -11.50
CA ALA A 268 3.01 -4.85 -12.87
C ALA A 268 2.28 -3.85 -13.77
N CYS A 269 3.05 -3.06 -14.52
CA CYS A 269 2.55 -2.25 -15.62
C CYS A 269 2.68 -3.07 -16.91
N PHE A 270 1.59 -3.23 -17.65
CA PHE A 270 1.56 -3.97 -18.91
C PHE A 270 1.49 -2.99 -20.07
N LEU A 271 2.44 -3.04 -20.99
CA LEU A 271 2.30 -2.39 -22.29
C LEU A 271 1.55 -3.35 -23.23
N CYS A 272 0.44 -2.90 -23.79
CA CYS A 272 -0.17 -3.43 -25.01
C CYS A 272 0.21 -2.53 -26.18
#